data_AF-A0A9E4TUQ0-F1
#
_entry.id   AF-A0A9E4TUQ0-F1
#
_cell.length_a   1.000
_cell.length_b   1.000
_cell.length_c   1.000
_cell.angle_alpha   90.00
_cell.angle_beta   90.00
_cell.angle_gamma   90.00
#
_symmetry.space_group_name_H-M   'P 1'
#
loop_
_entity.id
_entity.type
_entity.pdbx_description
1 polymer ?
#
loop_
_entity_poly.entity_id
_entity_poly.type
_entity_poly.pdbx_seq_one_letter_code
_entity_poly.pdbx_strand_id
1 'polypeptide(L)'
;METFPARLHAVFAKDKPYAVVFRRGPSKQVCTLLWDRRKDTFKLGQWLKGRIYERRTDLSPNGKYLIYFAMNGKWDSETGGSWTAISKAPWLKAIELYRKGDCWDGGGLFLSNNRFWLNDRYFTPGNTLNKSSEVVRDDSYTPEGEFGAEDTGVYYRRLIRDGWRLESHKDISNWNSVTIFEKDLPKGWILRKIAHEQVDSPKGKGCYWDEHELMNRESETMLNLHKWEWAELDGKSLVWASKGCIYRANIKSRKEIGEPKMLYDFNSLEFEEIRAPY
;
A
#
# COMPACT_ATOMS: atom_id res chain seq x y z
N MET A 1 0.72 10.01 -27.65
CA MET A 1 1.30 9.79 -26.30
C MET A 1 0.86 8.42 -25.83
N GLU A 2 1.77 7.62 -25.29
CA GLU A 2 1.45 6.30 -24.74
C GLU A 2 0.65 6.47 -23.44
N THR A 3 -0.57 5.93 -23.39
CA THR A 3 -1.44 6.00 -22.21
C THR A 3 -1.16 4.81 -21.30
N PHE A 4 -0.78 5.08 -20.05
CA PHE A 4 -0.60 4.04 -19.04
C PHE A 4 -1.86 3.89 -18.19
N PRO A 5 -2.30 2.66 -17.87
CA PRO A 5 -3.35 2.46 -16.89
C PRO A 5 -3.00 3.07 -15.54
N ALA A 6 -4.02 3.36 -14.74
CA ALA A 6 -3.81 3.79 -13.36
C ALA A 6 -3.05 2.71 -12.57
N ARG A 7 -2.10 3.15 -11.74
CA ARG A 7 -1.37 2.27 -10.81
C ARG A 7 -2.18 2.14 -9.53
N LEU A 8 -2.42 0.91 -9.09
CA LEU A 8 -3.23 0.63 -7.91
C LEU A 8 -2.43 -0.06 -6.81
N HIS A 9 -2.72 0.32 -5.57
CA HIS A 9 -2.29 -0.39 -4.36
C HIS A 9 -3.40 -0.31 -3.33
N ALA A 10 -3.66 -1.40 -2.60
CA ALA A 10 -4.65 -1.40 -1.55
C ALA A 10 -4.05 -1.76 -0.19
N VAL A 11 -4.60 -1.17 0.87
CA VAL A 11 -4.27 -1.49 2.27
C VAL A 11 -5.54 -1.92 2.98
N PHE A 12 -5.50 -3.11 3.59
CA PHE A 12 -6.65 -3.69 4.27
C PHE A 12 -6.68 -3.26 5.73
N ALA A 13 -7.87 -3.01 6.25
CA ALA A 13 -8.09 -2.95 7.69
C ALA A 13 -8.05 -4.40 8.20
N LYS A 14 -7.21 -4.66 9.21
CA LYS A 14 -6.98 -6.01 9.73
C LYS A 14 -8.25 -6.66 10.29
N ASP A 15 -9.05 -5.90 11.04
CA ASP A 15 -10.19 -6.45 11.81
C ASP A 15 -11.55 -6.13 11.18
N LYS A 16 -11.57 -5.37 10.08
CA LYS A 16 -12.79 -4.88 9.43
C LYS A 16 -12.73 -5.07 7.91
N PRO A 17 -13.87 -5.24 7.23
CA PRO A 17 -13.93 -5.48 5.79
C PRO A 17 -13.64 -4.23 4.95
N TYR A 18 -12.91 -3.26 5.49
CA TYR A 18 -12.58 -2.04 4.79
C TYR A 18 -11.17 -2.11 4.23
N ALA A 19 -10.96 -1.43 3.12
CA ALA A 19 -9.65 -1.18 2.56
C ALA A 19 -9.61 0.24 2.00
N VAL A 20 -8.42 0.82 1.92
CA VAL A 20 -8.19 2.03 1.13
C VAL A 20 -7.42 1.64 -0.11
N VAL A 21 -7.97 1.98 -1.28
CA VAL A 21 -7.29 1.85 -2.57
C VAL A 21 -6.66 3.18 -2.93
N PHE A 22 -5.36 3.16 -3.20
CA PHE A 22 -4.62 4.26 -3.79
C PHE A 22 -4.59 4.08 -5.29
N ARG A 23 -5.13 5.06 -6.01
CA ARG A 23 -5.10 5.13 -7.48
C ARG A 23 -4.19 6.28 -7.87
N ARG A 24 -3.04 5.96 -8.48
CA ARG A 24 -2.08 6.94 -9.00
C ARG A 24 -2.10 6.98 -10.52
N GLY A 25 -2.09 8.17 -11.08
CA GLY A 25 -2.09 8.35 -12.54
C GLY A 25 -3.09 9.43 -12.94
N PRO A 26 -2.73 10.38 -13.83
CA PRO A 26 -1.38 10.69 -14.31
C PRO A 26 -0.40 10.99 -13.14
N SER A 27 0.91 10.94 -13.39
CA SER A 27 1.98 10.69 -12.39
C SER A 27 2.04 11.59 -11.14
N LYS A 28 1.33 12.73 -11.11
CA LYS A 28 1.26 13.68 -9.99
C LYS A 28 -0.13 13.86 -9.40
N GLN A 29 -1.01 12.89 -9.61
CA GLN A 29 -2.34 12.85 -9.01
C GLN A 29 -2.59 11.49 -8.40
N VAL A 30 -3.03 11.49 -7.14
CA VAL A 30 -3.44 10.30 -6.42
C VAL A 30 -4.84 10.52 -5.89
N CYS A 31 -5.73 9.54 -6.07
CA CYS A 31 -6.97 9.48 -5.32
C CYS A 31 -7.00 8.28 -4.40
N THR A 32 -7.80 8.43 -3.36
CA THR A 32 -8.10 7.38 -2.38
C THR A 32 -9.56 6.98 -2.52
N LEU A 33 -9.83 5.69 -2.44
CA LEU A 33 -11.20 5.16 -2.41
C LEU A 33 -11.34 4.23 -1.21
N LEU A 34 -12.48 4.32 -0.52
CA LEU A 34 -12.89 3.32 0.45
C LEU A 34 -13.46 2.13 -0.32
N TRP A 35 -12.91 0.95 -0.07
CA TRP A 35 -13.45 -0.30 -0.56
C TRP A 35 -14.12 -1.05 0.60
N ASP A 36 -15.44 -1.25 0.50
CA ASP A 36 -16.17 -2.21 1.33
C ASP A 36 -16.08 -3.60 0.68
N ARG A 37 -15.22 -4.45 1.25
CA ARG A 37 -14.91 -5.80 0.75
C ARG A 37 -16.07 -6.79 0.89
N ARG A 38 -17.06 -6.51 1.75
CA ARG A 38 -18.26 -7.36 1.89
C ARG A 38 -19.20 -7.18 0.72
N LYS A 39 -19.35 -5.93 0.26
CA LYS A 39 -20.29 -5.56 -0.81
C LYS A 39 -19.61 -5.40 -2.17
N ASP A 40 -18.28 -5.37 -2.20
CA ASP A 40 -17.47 -5.01 -3.35
C ASP A 40 -17.83 -3.64 -3.94
N THR A 41 -18.11 -2.68 -3.04
CA THR A 41 -18.43 -1.31 -3.41
C THR A 41 -17.28 -0.38 -3.11
N PHE A 42 -17.07 0.58 -4.00
CA PHE A 42 -16.02 1.58 -3.90
C PHE A 42 -16.65 2.96 -3.73
N LYS A 43 -16.16 3.73 -2.77
CA LYS A 43 -16.57 5.11 -2.54
C LYS A 43 -15.36 6.02 -2.68
N LEU A 44 -15.47 7.02 -3.55
CA LEU A 44 -14.44 8.02 -3.73
C LEU A 44 -14.19 8.77 -2.41
N GLY A 45 -12.92 8.87 -2.04
CA GLY A 45 -12.43 9.65 -0.90
C GLY A 45 -11.93 10.99 -1.38
N GLN A 46 -10.62 11.20 -1.34
CA GLN A 46 -10.03 12.49 -1.68
C GLN A 46 -8.91 12.38 -2.72
N TRP A 47 -8.77 13.44 -3.51
CA TRP A 47 -7.66 13.65 -4.42
C TRP A 47 -6.54 14.46 -3.79
N LEU A 48 -5.30 14.14 -4.18
CA LEU A 48 -4.10 14.90 -3.88
C LEU A 48 -3.36 15.21 -5.18
N LYS A 49 -3.01 16.48 -5.39
CA LYS A 49 -2.00 16.89 -6.37
C LYS A 49 -0.61 16.68 -5.77
N GLY A 50 0.02 15.57 -6.10
CA GLY A 50 1.28 15.12 -5.55
C GLY A 50 1.46 13.61 -5.68
N ARG A 51 2.27 13.05 -4.81
CA ARG A 51 2.51 11.61 -4.67
C ARG A 51 2.14 11.18 -3.26
N ILE A 52 1.51 10.01 -3.17
CA ILE A 52 1.49 9.21 -1.94
C ILE A 52 2.41 8.02 -2.22
N TYR A 53 3.28 7.70 -1.26
CA TYR A 53 4.13 6.51 -1.32
C TYR A 53 3.36 5.36 -0.69
N GLU A 54 2.61 4.62 -1.50
CA GLU A 54 1.67 3.59 -1.08
C GLU A 54 2.28 2.48 -0.19
N ARG A 55 3.58 2.22 -0.35
CA ARG A 55 4.37 1.28 0.47
C ARG A 55 4.66 1.81 1.88
N ARG A 56 4.58 3.13 2.09
CA ARG A 56 4.74 3.84 3.37
C ARG A 56 3.40 4.29 3.95
N THR A 57 2.39 3.42 3.84
CA THR A 57 1.04 3.70 4.34
C THR A 57 0.56 2.59 5.24
N ASP A 58 -0.50 2.82 5.99
CA ASP A 58 -1.21 1.76 6.71
C ASP A 58 -2.63 2.18 7.05
N LEU A 59 -3.49 1.19 7.28
CA LEU A 59 -4.86 1.39 7.69
C LEU A 59 -5.04 0.77 9.07
N SER A 60 -5.52 1.57 10.02
CA SER A 60 -5.80 1.09 11.38
C SER A 60 -6.68 -0.17 11.37
N PRO A 61 -6.53 -1.08 12.35
CA PRO A 61 -7.24 -2.36 12.33
C PRO A 61 -8.77 -2.24 12.17
N ASN A 62 -9.38 -1.20 12.75
CA ASN A 62 -10.81 -0.91 12.60
C ASN A 62 -11.19 -0.17 11.30
N GLY A 63 -10.22 0.21 10.47
CA GLY A 63 -10.42 0.93 9.21
C GLY A 63 -10.72 2.41 9.34
N LYS A 64 -10.60 3.01 10.53
CA LYS A 64 -11.01 4.41 10.77
C LYS A 64 -9.93 5.41 10.36
N TYR A 65 -8.68 5.13 10.70
CA TYR A 65 -7.54 6.02 10.46
C TYR A 65 -6.59 5.46 9.42
N LEU A 66 -6.10 6.35 8.55
CA LEU A 66 -5.10 6.08 7.52
C LEU A 66 -3.83 6.86 7.89
N ILE A 67 -2.67 6.21 7.88
CA ILE A 67 -1.36 6.86 7.93
C ILE A 67 -0.74 6.77 6.54
N TYR A 68 -0.16 7.88 6.05
CA TYR A 68 0.47 7.89 4.74
C TYR A 68 1.60 8.90 4.64
N PHE A 69 2.64 8.54 3.87
CA PHE A 69 3.67 9.47 3.45
C PHE A 69 3.33 10.08 2.08
N ALA A 70 3.48 11.40 1.96
CA ALA A 70 3.18 12.14 0.74
C ALA A 70 4.22 13.22 0.43
N MET A 71 4.26 13.62 -0.84
CA MET A 71 5.18 14.62 -1.36
C MET A 71 4.53 15.40 -2.51
N ASN A 72 4.69 16.72 -2.49
CA ASN A 72 4.25 17.60 -3.58
C ASN A 72 5.38 18.49 -4.13
N GLY A 73 6.57 18.46 -3.52
CA GLY A 73 7.75 19.22 -3.97
C GLY A 73 7.67 20.74 -3.75
N LYS A 74 6.71 21.23 -2.96
CA LYS A 74 6.65 22.64 -2.55
C LYS A 74 7.59 22.87 -1.37
N TRP A 75 8.89 22.94 -1.64
CA TRP A 75 9.93 22.95 -0.61
C TRP A 75 9.86 24.16 0.34
N ASP A 76 9.30 25.29 -0.09
CA ASP A 76 9.10 26.49 0.75
C ASP A 76 7.85 26.44 1.63
N SER A 77 7.04 25.37 1.56
CA SER A 77 5.86 25.21 2.40
C SER A 77 6.21 24.78 3.83
N GLU A 78 5.24 24.89 4.75
CA GLU A 78 5.39 24.43 6.14
C GLU A 78 5.82 22.95 6.25
N THR A 79 5.38 22.10 5.32
CA THR A 79 5.77 20.69 5.29
C THR A 79 7.17 20.47 4.70
N GLY A 80 7.80 21.50 4.12
CA GLY A 80 9.03 21.32 3.37
C GLY A 80 8.83 20.37 2.19
N GLY A 81 7.71 20.46 1.47
CA GLY A 81 7.45 19.66 0.27
C GLY A 81 7.09 18.18 0.46
N SER A 82 7.27 17.60 1.66
CA SER A 82 6.91 16.20 2.00
C SER A 82 6.47 16.04 3.46
N TRP A 83 5.59 15.07 3.72
CA TRP A 83 5.03 14.89 5.06
C TRP A 83 4.52 13.47 5.31
N THR A 84 4.46 13.10 6.58
CA THR A 84 3.59 12.00 7.04
C THR A 84 2.32 12.61 7.61
N ALA A 85 1.16 12.08 7.22
CA ALA A 85 -0.12 12.50 7.77
C ALA A 85 -0.90 11.29 8.30
N ILE A 86 -1.72 11.56 9.31
CA ILE A 86 -2.80 10.68 9.73
C ILE A 86 -4.12 11.36 9.38
N SER A 87 -5.03 10.63 8.76
CA SER A 87 -6.36 11.11 8.37
C SER A 87 -7.45 10.10 8.76
N LYS A 88 -8.72 10.48 8.60
CA LYS A 88 -9.84 9.53 8.70
C LYS A 88 -10.08 8.92 7.32
N ALA A 89 -9.99 7.60 7.21
CA ALA A 89 -10.17 6.91 5.94
C ALA A 89 -11.59 7.14 5.36
N PRO A 90 -11.74 7.26 4.03
CA PRO A 90 -10.69 7.26 3.00
C PRO A 90 -10.14 8.65 2.68
N TRP A 91 -10.31 9.65 3.54
CA TRP A 91 -9.93 11.04 3.24
C TRP A 91 -8.43 11.28 3.43
N LEU A 92 -7.93 12.36 2.83
CA LEU A 92 -6.54 12.81 2.95
C LEU A 92 -6.41 14.10 3.77
N LYS A 93 -7.51 14.60 4.36
CA LYS A 93 -7.43 15.72 5.30
C LYS A 93 -6.75 15.24 6.59
N ALA A 94 -5.56 15.75 6.83
CA ALA A 94 -4.77 15.42 8.02
C ALA A 94 -5.50 15.83 9.31
N ILE A 95 -5.62 14.88 10.24
CA ILE A 95 -5.89 15.15 11.67
C ILE A 95 -4.58 15.26 12.45
N GLU A 96 -3.51 14.63 11.98
CA GLU A 96 -2.14 14.88 12.41
C GLU A 96 -1.24 15.07 11.20
N LEU A 97 -0.26 15.97 11.31
CA LEU A 97 0.64 16.32 10.21
C LEU A 97 2.07 16.48 10.73
N TYR A 98 2.99 15.73 10.12
CA TYR A 98 4.40 15.70 10.44
C TYR A 98 5.20 16.16 9.22
N ARG A 99 5.84 17.33 9.33
CA ARG A 99 6.80 17.85 8.37
C ARG A 99 7.94 16.84 8.17
N LYS A 100 8.36 16.61 6.92
CA LYS A 100 9.58 15.82 6.65
C LYS A 100 10.71 16.64 6.00
N GLY A 101 10.46 17.31 4.89
CA GLY A 101 11.49 18.11 4.21
C GLY A 101 12.36 17.33 3.21
N ASP A 102 12.22 16.00 3.14
CA ASP A 102 12.93 15.11 2.23
C ASP A 102 12.10 13.83 1.98
N CYS A 103 12.63 12.85 1.24
CA CYS A 103 11.96 11.57 0.97
C CYS A 103 12.67 10.36 1.61
N TRP A 104 13.55 10.58 2.59
CA TRP A 104 14.16 9.53 3.42
C TRP A 104 13.20 9.19 4.56
N ASP A 105 12.87 7.92 4.77
CA ASP A 105 11.88 7.47 5.77
C ASP A 105 10.45 8.01 5.50
N GLY A 106 9.63 8.17 6.54
CA GLY A 106 8.24 8.64 6.45
C GLY A 106 7.22 7.50 6.40
N GLY A 107 5.96 7.85 6.68
CA GLY A 107 4.87 6.89 6.86
C GLY A 107 4.90 6.25 8.25
N GLY A 108 4.33 5.06 8.36
CA GLY A 108 4.30 4.34 9.62
C GLY A 108 3.26 3.21 9.62
N LEU A 109 3.08 2.59 10.79
CA LEU A 109 2.16 1.47 10.99
C LEU A 109 1.26 1.73 12.19
N PHE A 110 0.02 1.28 12.10
CA PHE A 110 -0.84 1.17 13.27
C PHE A 110 -0.49 -0.07 14.09
N LEU A 111 -0.31 0.14 15.39
CA LEU A 111 -0.07 -0.87 16.41
C LEU A 111 -1.39 -1.33 17.05
N SER A 112 -2.40 -0.45 17.04
CA SER A 112 -3.77 -0.72 17.45
C SER A 112 -4.73 0.24 16.75
N ASN A 113 -6.01 0.26 17.13
CA ASN A 113 -7.03 1.12 16.53
C ASN A 113 -6.71 2.61 16.56
N ASN A 114 -5.91 3.08 17.51
CA ASN A 114 -5.54 4.48 17.65
C ASN A 114 -4.08 4.71 18.03
N ARG A 115 -3.27 3.65 18.22
CA ARG A 115 -1.82 3.79 18.45
C ARG A 115 -1.04 3.49 17.20
N PHE A 116 -0.02 4.29 16.90
CA PHE A 116 0.79 4.12 15.70
C PHE A 116 2.28 4.33 15.98
N TRP A 117 3.11 3.70 15.16
CA TRP A 117 4.53 3.95 15.05
C TRP A 117 4.78 4.86 13.84
N LEU A 118 5.58 5.91 14.04
CA LEU A 118 6.02 6.80 12.98
C LEU A 118 7.38 6.35 12.47
N ASN A 119 7.49 6.10 11.17
CA ASN A 119 8.75 5.77 10.54
C ASN A 119 9.56 7.05 10.30
N ASP A 120 10.24 7.54 11.34
CA ASP A 120 11.06 8.74 11.29
C ASP A 120 12.24 8.63 12.27
N ARG A 121 13.42 8.23 11.78
CA ARG A 121 14.59 7.96 12.62
C ARG A 121 15.16 9.22 13.28
N TYR A 122 15.00 10.37 12.63
CA TYR A 122 15.52 11.65 13.10
C TYR A 122 14.38 12.59 13.51
N PHE A 123 13.34 12.01 14.12
CA PHE A 123 12.18 12.77 14.54
C PHE A 123 12.56 13.93 15.44
N THR A 124 12.09 15.12 15.08
CA THR A 124 12.23 16.34 15.88
C THR A 124 10.83 16.82 16.30
N PRO A 125 10.55 17.06 17.59
CA PRO A 125 9.22 17.49 18.04
C PRO A 125 8.66 18.71 17.28
N GLY A 126 9.52 19.67 16.93
CA GLY A 126 9.17 20.86 16.14
C GLY A 126 8.69 20.59 14.70
N ASN A 127 8.86 19.36 14.19
CA ASN A 127 8.30 18.96 12.89
C ASN A 127 6.82 18.58 12.98
N THR A 128 6.22 18.57 14.17
CA THR A 128 4.78 18.30 14.30
C THR A 128 3.99 19.58 14.05
N LEU A 129 3.29 19.64 12.92
CA LEU A 129 2.51 20.82 12.50
C LEU A 129 1.07 20.77 13.01
N ASN A 130 0.52 19.56 13.15
CA ASN A 130 -0.82 19.36 13.69
C ASN A 130 -0.86 18.07 14.52
N LYS A 131 -1.61 18.09 15.64
CA LYS A 131 -1.83 16.95 16.52
C LYS A 131 -3.31 16.76 16.80
N SER A 132 -3.71 15.52 17.04
CA SER A 132 -5.06 15.16 17.43
C SER A 132 -5.04 14.34 18.71
N SER A 133 -6.10 14.41 19.50
CA SER A 133 -6.31 13.49 20.63
C SER A 133 -6.92 12.15 20.19
N GLU A 134 -7.29 12.00 18.91
CA GLU A 134 -7.91 10.79 18.38
C GLU A 134 -6.94 9.62 18.21
N VAL A 135 -5.64 9.91 18.06
CA VAL A 135 -4.58 8.93 17.85
C VAL A 135 -3.38 9.27 18.73
N VAL A 136 -2.55 8.27 19.01
CA VAL A 136 -1.39 8.39 19.91
C VAL A 136 -0.19 7.75 19.25
N ARG A 137 0.89 8.52 19.09
CA ARG A 137 2.17 7.96 18.66
C ARG A 137 2.78 7.13 19.79
N ASP A 138 3.32 5.96 19.47
CA ASP A 138 4.12 5.17 20.39
C ASP A 138 5.61 5.38 20.11
N ASP A 139 6.23 6.22 20.94
CA ASP A 139 7.64 6.59 20.82
C ASP A 139 8.58 5.49 21.37
N SER A 140 8.03 4.54 22.13
CA SER A 140 8.79 3.43 22.70
C SER A 140 8.82 2.20 21.81
N TYR A 141 7.94 2.15 20.81
CA TYR A 141 7.86 1.00 19.91
C TYR A 141 9.09 0.93 19.00
N THR A 142 9.80 -0.20 19.09
CA THR A 142 10.90 -0.53 18.19
C THR A 142 10.43 -1.61 17.22
N PRO A 143 10.42 -1.35 15.91
CA PRO A 143 9.93 -2.31 14.94
C PRO A 143 10.89 -3.51 14.79
N GLU A 144 10.34 -4.73 14.81
CA GLU A 144 11.10 -5.99 14.64
C GLU A 144 11.50 -6.26 13.17
N GLY A 145 12.74 -6.70 12.96
CA GLY A 145 13.30 -7.05 11.65
C GLY A 145 14.31 -6.03 11.10
N GLU A 146 15.26 -6.52 10.33
CA GLU A 146 16.34 -5.74 9.70
C GLU A 146 15.96 -5.36 8.26
N PHE A 147 15.05 -4.41 8.15
CA PHE A 147 14.67 -3.83 6.85
C PHE A 147 15.21 -2.41 6.74
N GLY A 148 15.39 -1.93 5.51
CA GLY A 148 15.70 -0.53 5.24
C GLY A 148 14.67 0.42 5.84
N ALA A 149 14.94 1.71 5.86
CA ALA A 149 14.08 2.67 6.56
C ALA A 149 13.01 3.32 5.66
N GLU A 150 13.08 3.15 4.34
CA GLU A 150 12.17 3.79 3.38
C GLU A 150 10.90 2.95 3.12
N ASP A 151 10.68 2.53 1.87
CA ASP A 151 9.55 1.70 1.48
C ASP A 151 9.60 0.35 2.22
N THR A 152 10.77 -0.29 2.29
CA THR A 152 10.94 -1.60 2.93
C THR A 152 10.66 -1.58 4.44
N GLY A 153 11.01 -0.48 5.11
CA GLY A 153 10.86 -0.30 6.56
C GLY A 153 9.42 -0.28 7.04
N VAL A 154 8.50 0.15 6.18
CA VAL A 154 7.07 0.09 6.46
C VAL A 154 6.45 -1.11 5.75
N TYR A 155 6.75 -1.30 4.47
CA TYR A 155 6.06 -2.26 3.63
C TYR A 155 6.30 -3.70 4.04
N TYR A 156 7.55 -4.11 4.24
CA TYR A 156 7.87 -5.51 4.56
C TYR A 156 7.37 -5.89 5.94
N ARG A 157 7.46 -4.95 6.89
CA ARG A 157 6.90 -5.12 8.24
C ARG A 157 5.38 -5.26 8.18
N ARG A 158 4.69 -4.45 7.37
CA ARG A 158 3.25 -4.58 7.12
C ARG A 158 2.90 -5.94 6.51
N LEU A 159 3.64 -6.40 5.51
CA LEU A 159 3.43 -7.72 4.90
C LEU A 159 3.51 -8.84 5.95
N ILE A 160 4.57 -8.85 6.76
CA ILE A 160 4.76 -9.84 7.83
C ILE A 160 3.62 -9.78 8.85
N ARG A 161 3.27 -8.58 9.33
CA ARG A 161 2.15 -8.36 10.24
C ARG A 161 0.83 -8.91 9.68
N ASP A 162 0.65 -8.77 8.36
CA ASP A 162 -0.57 -9.15 7.65
C ASP A 162 -0.53 -10.59 7.13
N GLY A 163 0.38 -11.43 7.65
CA GLY A 163 0.40 -12.87 7.44
C GLY A 163 1.14 -13.33 6.18
N TRP A 164 1.97 -12.47 5.59
CA TRP A 164 2.95 -12.92 4.60
C TRP A 164 4.19 -13.45 5.30
N ARG A 165 4.76 -14.53 4.79
CA ARG A 165 6.01 -15.12 5.25
C ARG A 165 7.15 -14.63 4.37
N LEU A 166 8.22 -14.12 4.99
CA LEU A 166 9.46 -13.81 4.29
C LEU A 166 10.16 -15.12 3.92
N GLU A 167 10.37 -15.37 2.64
CA GLU A 167 11.03 -16.59 2.15
C GLU A 167 12.52 -16.36 1.91
N SER A 168 12.88 -15.30 1.21
CA SER A 168 14.26 -15.01 0.87
C SER A 168 14.47 -13.55 0.49
N HIS A 169 15.72 -13.13 0.59
CA HIS A 169 16.24 -11.89 0.06
C HIS A 169 17.47 -12.20 -0.77
N LYS A 170 17.63 -11.54 -1.91
CA LYS A 170 18.78 -11.72 -2.79
C LYS A 170 19.18 -10.41 -3.44
N ASP A 171 20.43 -10.03 -3.22
CA ASP A 171 21.10 -9.01 -4.03
C ASP A 171 21.41 -9.58 -5.42
N ILE A 172 20.85 -8.97 -6.46
CA ILE A 172 21.10 -9.33 -7.85
C ILE A 172 22.35 -8.59 -8.34
N SER A 173 22.43 -7.30 -8.03
CA SER A 173 23.55 -6.43 -8.34
C SER A 173 23.51 -5.19 -7.45
N ASN A 174 24.48 -4.28 -7.60
CA ASN A 174 24.41 -2.97 -6.96
C ASN A 174 23.06 -2.30 -7.26
N TRP A 175 22.38 -1.84 -6.21
CA TRP A 175 21.07 -1.17 -6.30
C TRP A 175 19.96 -1.98 -6.98
N ASN A 176 20.09 -3.30 -6.96
CA ASN A 176 19.10 -4.23 -7.50
C ASN A 176 19.01 -5.45 -6.58
N SER A 177 17.95 -5.53 -5.80
CA SER A 177 17.67 -6.67 -4.94
C SER A 177 16.21 -7.11 -5.07
N VAL A 178 15.98 -8.37 -4.70
CA VAL A 178 14.66 -8.98 -4.71
C VAL A 178 14.39 -9.63 -3.36
N THR A 179 13.23 -9.34 -2.80
CA THR A 179 12.71 -9.97 -1.59
C THR A 179 11.44 -10.74 -1.92
N ILE A 180 11.40 -12.02 -1.56
CA ILE A 180 10.27 -12.92 -1.84
C ILE A 180 9.44 -13.10 -0.57
N PHE A 181 8.13 -12.86 -0.70
CA PHE A 181 7.14 -13.14 0.32
C PHE A 181 6.13 -14.17 -0.20
N GLU A 182 5.72 -15.10 0.65
CA GLU A 182 4.69 -16.09 0.36
C GLU A 182 3.52 -15.95 1.32
N LYS A 183 2.31 -16.18 0.83
CA LYS A 183 1.10 -16.29 1.64
C LYS A 183 0.31 -17.51 1.24
N ASP A 184 -0.02 -18.33 2.23
CA ASP A 184 -0.80 -19.54 2.02
C ASP A 184 -2.25 -19.16 1.68
N LEU A 185 -2.78 -19.83 0.66
CA LEU A 185 -4.13 -19.68 0.17
C LEU A 185 -4.91 -20.99 0.34
N PRO A 186 -6.26 -20.96 0.28
CA PRO A 186 -7.07 -22.17 0.28
C PRO A 186 -6.61 -23.21 -0.76
N LYS A 187 -6.86 -24.49 -0.45
CA LYS A 187 -6.55 -25.64 -1.32
C LYS A 187 -5.04 -25.81 -1.63
N GLY A 188 -4.16 -25.34 -0.76
CA GLY A 188 -2.70 -25.54 -0.88
C GLY A 188 -2.06 -24.66 -1.95
N TRP A 189 -2.77 -23.64 -2.42
CA TRP A 189 -2.18 -22.59 -3.24
C TRP A 189 -1.31 -21.68 -2.40
N ILE A 190 -0.31 -21.09 -3.03
CA ILE A 190 0.59 -20.10 -2.46
C ILE A 190 0.56 -18.90 -3.40
N LEU A 191 0.25 -17.73 -2.83
CA LEU A 191 0.50 -16.46 -3.49
C LEU A 191 1.91 -16.03 -3.16
N ARG A 192 2.75 -15.89 -4.19
CA ARG A 192 4.09 -15.34 -4.05
C ARG A 192 4.10 -13.92 -4.54
N LYS A 193 4.71 -13.04 -3.76
CA LYS A 193 5.02 -11.67 -4.08
C LYS A 193 6.54 -11.55 -4.21
N ILE A 194 6.98 -11.01 -5.34
CA ILE A 194 8.37 -10.73 -5.64
C ILE A 194 8.52 -9.20 -5.57
N ALA A 195 9.07 -8.71 -4.47
CA ALA A 195 9.31 -7.28 -4.25
C ALA A 195 10.70 -6.91 -4.77
N HIS A 196 10.76 -5.95 -5.68
CA HIS A 196 11.97 -5.49 -6.34
C HIS A 196 12.40 -4.13 -5.79
N GLU A 197 13.69 -3.99 -5.54
CA GLU A 197 14.37 -2.75 -5.16
C GLU A 197 15.42 -2.48 -6.23
N GLN A 198 15.08 -1.68 -7.24
CA GLN A 198 15.86 -1.57 -8.48
C GLN A 198 15.99 -0.12 -8.96
N VAL A 199 17.21 0.41 -8.97
CA VAL A 199 17.54 1.61 -9.76
C VAL A 199 17.46 1.27 -11.25
N ASP A 200 16.89 2.16 -12.06
CA ASP A 200 16.57 1.92 -13.48
C ASP A 200 15.55 0.78 -13.72
N SER A 201 14.52 0.75 -12.87
CA SER A 201 13.37 -0.16 -13.01
C SER A 201 12.72 -0.11 -14.40
N PRO A 202 12.05 -1.19 -14.85
CA PRO A 202 11.36 -1.24 -16.14
C PRO A 202 10.41 -0.06 -16.38
N LYS A 203 10.18 0.29 -17.65
CA LYS A 203 9.34 1.45 -18.02
C LYS A 203 7.98 1.41 -17.31
N GLY A 204 7.68 2.51 -16.60
CA GLY A 204 6.43 2.69 -15.85
C GLY A 204 6.43 2.09 -14.44
N LYS A 205 7.51 1.42 -14.01
CA LYS A 205 7.74 1.05 -12.61
C LYS A 205 8.55 2.16 -11.91
N GLY A 206 8.48 2.17 -10.58
CA GLY A 206 9.40 2.97 -9.77
C GLY A 206 10.50 2.09 -9.20
N CYS A 207 11.42 2.67 -8.43
CA CYS A 207 12.51 1.93 -7.79
C CYS A 207 12.02 0.79 -6.88
N TYR A 208 10.81 0.90 -6.32
CA TYR A 208 10.14 -0.17 -5.60
C TYR A 208 8.91 -0.64 -6.38
N TRP A 209 8.85 -1.93 -6.70
CA TRP A 209 7.72 -2.52 -7.44
C TRP A 209 7.56 -4.02 -7.17
N ASP A 210 6.38 -4.55 -7.51
CA ASP A 210 6.03 -5.94 -7.21
C ASP A 210 5.68 -6.71 -8.50
N GLU A 211 5.97 -8.00 -8.46
CA GLU A 211 5.40 -9.05 -9.31
C GLU A 211 4.75 -10.13 -8.46
N HIS A 212 3.92 -10.95 -9.10
CA HIS A 212 3.20 -12.01 -8.41
C HIS A 212 3.25 -13.32 -9.19
N GLU A 213 3.23 -14.41 -8.45
CA GLU A 213 3.05 -15.77 -8.94
C GLU A 213 2.01 -16.47 -8.09
N LEU A 214 1.29 -17.41 -8.69
CA LEU A 214 0.49 -18.38 -7.95
C LEU A 214 1.08 -19.76 -8.19
N MET A 215 1.22 -20.55 -7.14
CA MET A 215 1.65 -21.93 -7.27
C MET A 215 0.90 -22.88 -6.36
N ASN A 216 0.77 -24.13 -6.80
CA ASN A 216 0.31 -25.23 -5.99
C ASN A 216 1.34 -26.36 -6.11
N ARG A 217 2.03 -26.68 -5.00
CA ARG A 217 3.14 -27.64 -5.00
C ARG A 217 2.67 -29.08 -5.25
N GLU A 218 1.47 -29.43 -4.79
CA GLU A 218 0.93 -30.79 -4.95
C GLU A 218 0.48 -31.09 -6.38
N SER A 219 -0.09 -30.10 -7.07
CA SER A 219 -0.51 -30.26 -8.46
C SER A 219 0.51 -29.76 -9.48
N GLU A 220 1.70 -29.36 -9.01
CA GLU A 220 2.79 -28.80 -9.83
C GLU A 220 2.34 -27.65 -10.74
N THR A 221 1.33 -26.91 -10.29
CA THR A 221 0.72 -25.83 -11.08
C THR A 221 1.39 -24.51 -10.73
N MET A 222 1.77 -23.72 -11.73
CA MET A 222 2.36 -22.40 -11.56
C MET A 222 1.80 -21.42 -12.59
N LEU A 223 1.38 -20.24 -12.13
CA LEU A 223 0.86 -19.16 -12.95
C LEU A 223 1.73 -17.92 -12.73
N ASN A 224 2.35 -17.44 -13.80
CA ASN A 224 3.16 -16.23 -13.80
C ASN A 224 2.26 -15.00 -14.02
N LEU A 225 2.21 -14.11 -13.03
CA LEU A 225 1.26 -13.00 -12.99
C LEU A 225 1.99 -11.65 -12.92
N HIS A 226 3.05 -11.49 -13.71
CA HIS A 226 3.89 -10.28 -13.83
C HIS A 226 3.12 -8.97 -14.09
N LYS A 227 1.89 -9.06 -14.62
CA LYS A 227 1.01 -7.89 -14.86
C LYS A 227 0.22 -7.46 -13.62
N TRP A 228 0.30 -8.21 -12.52
CA TRP A 228 -0.37 -7.86 -11.27
C TRP A 228 0.50 -6.92 -10.47
N GLU A 229 -0.06 -5.75 -10.18
CA GLU A 229 0.65 -4.68 -9.45
C GLU A 229 0.53 -4.86 -7.95
N TRP A 230 -0.55 -5.51 -7.53
CA TRP A 230 -0.91 -5.78 -6.15
C TRP A 230 -1.81 -7.01 -6.14
N ALA A 231 -1.68 -7.88 -5.13
CA ALA A 231 -2.57 -9.00 -4.90
C ALA A 231 -2.60 -9.38 -3.41
N GLU A 232 -3.71 -9.93 -2.97
CA GLU A 232 -3.95 -10.31 -1.57
C GLU A 232 -5.04 -11.39 -1.46
N LEU A 233 -5.03 -12.13 -0.35
CA LEU A 233 -6.11 -13.00 0.08
C LEU A 233 -7.18 -12.20 0.82
N ASP A 234 -8.40 -12.25 0.33
CA ASP A 234 -9.58 -11.69 0.98
C ASP A 234 -10.53 -12.82 1.41
N GLY A 235 -10.42 -13.23 2.66
CA GLY A 235 -11.14 -14.38 3.19
C GLY A 235 -10.69 -15.68 2.51
N LYS A 236 -11.49 -16.20 1.57
CA LYS A 236 -11.16 -17.39 0.76
C LYS A 236 -10.98 -17.09 -0.72
N SER A 237 -11.05 -15.80 -1.09
CA SER A 237 -10.98 -15.34 -2.47
C SER A 237 -9.68 -14.61 -2.69
N LEU A 238 -9.11 -14.80 -3.87
CA LEU A 238 -7.96 -14.03 -4.32
C LEU A 238 -8.46 -12.71 -4.92
N VAL A 239 -7.79 -11.61 -4.59
CA VAL A 239 -8.03 -10.30 -5.19
C VAL A 239 -6.73 -9.72 -5.71
N TRP A 240 -6.78 -9.00 -6.82
CA TRP A 240 -5.60 -8.40 -7.43
C TRP A 240 -5.92 -7.16 -8.24
N ALA A 241 -4.91 -6.32 -8.43
CA ALA A 241 -4.93 -5.19 -9.33
C ALA A 241 -4.17 -5.50 -10.61
N SER A 242 -4.78 -5.23 -11.76
CA SER A 242 -4.10 -5.28 -13.05
C SER A 242 -4.73 -4.28 -14.01
N LYS A 243 -3.87 -3.56 -14.75
CA LYS A 243 -4.27 -2.58 -15.77
C LYS A 243 -5.29 -1.54 -15.26
N GLY A 244 -5.11 -1.04 -14.03
CA GLY A 244 -6.00 -0.03 -13.46
C GLY A 244 -7.36 -0.55 -13.01
N CYS A 245 -7.56 -1.87 -12.92
CA CYS A 245 -8.78 -2.47 -12.38
C CYS A 245 -8.47 -3.41 -11.21
N ILE A 246 -9.41 -3.58 -10.29
CA ILE A 246 -9.38 -4.63 -9.26
C ILE A 246 -10.27 -5.79 -9.69
N TYR A 247 -9.78 -7.00 -9.51
CA TYR A 247 -10.48 -8.26 -9.81
C TYR A 247 -10.54 -9.14 -8.57
N ARG A 248 -11.48 -10.09 -8.59
CA ARG A 248 -11.64 -11.15 -7.59
C ARG A 248 -11.89 -12.50 -8.27
N ALA A 249 -11.32 -13.55 -7.71
CA ALA A 249 -11.67 -14.93 -8.05
C ALA A 249 -11.65 -15.83 -6.81
N ASN A 250 -12.57 -16.79 -6.75
CA ASN A 250 -12.50 -17.85 -5.75
C ASN A 250 -11.48 -18.90 -6.16
N ILE A 251 -10.90 -19.63 -5.20
CA ILE A 251 -10.05 -20.78 -5.53
C ILE A 251 -10.95 -22.01 -5.72
N LYS A 252 -11.06 -22.52 -6.95
CA LYS A 252 -11.97 -23.63 -7.29
C LYS A 252 -11.40 -24.97 -6.85
N SER A 253 -10.14 -25.23 -7.17
CA SER A 253 -9.47 -26.52 -6.93
C SER A 253 -7.97 -26.32 -6.70
N ARG A 254 -7.22 -27.42 -6.52
CA ARG A 254 -5.75 -27.36 -6.44
C ARG A 254 -5.10 -26.95 -7.77
N LYS A 255 -5.80 -27.12 -8.91
CA LYS A 255 -5.29 -26.87 -10.27
C LYS A 255 -5.81 -25.58 -10.90
N GLU A 256 -6.90 -25.01 -10.39
CA GLU A 256 -7.60 -23.92 -11.05
C GLU A 256 -8.09 -22.86 -10.05
N ILE A 257 -7.87 -21.60 -10.38
CA ILE A 257 -8.59 -20.46 -9.80
C ILE A 257 -9.88 -20.22 -10.58
N GLY A 258 -10.86 -19.59 -9.94
CA GLY A 258 -12.13 -19.26 -10.54
C GLY A 258 -12.02 -18.19 -11.61
N GLU A 259 -13.12 -18.00 -12.34
CA GLU A 259 -13.19 -16.96 -13.36
C GLU A 259 -13.05 -15.57 -12.71
N PRO A 260 -12.14 -14.71 -13.22
CA PRO A 260 -11.98 -13.36 -12.70
C PRO A 260 -13.23 -12.51 -12.88
N LYS A 261 -13.76 -11.99 -11.76
CA LYS A 261 -14.76 -10.93 -11.77
C LYS A 261 -14.09 -9.58 -11.58
N MET A 262 -14.25 -8.66 -12.53
CA MET A 262 -13.84 -7.27 -12.33
C MET A 262 -14.75 -6.62 -11.28
N LEU A 263 -14.15 -6.05 -10.24
CA LEU A 263 -14.88 -5.35 -9.18
C LEU A 263 -15.04 -3.86 -9.52
N TYR A 264 -14.00 -3.24 -10.06
CA TYR A 264 -14.00 -1.82 -10.40
C TYR A 264 -12.88 -1.46 -11.39
N ASP A 265 -13.18 -0.54 -12.31
CA ASP A 265 -12.22 0.08 -13.22
C ASP A 265 -11.93 1.52 -12.77
N PHE A 266 -10.66 1.81 -12.47
CA PHE A 266 -10.21 3.09 -11.93
C PHE A 266 -9.59 4.00 -13.00
N ASN A 267 -9.56 3.58 -14.26
CA ASN A 267 -8.89 4.32 -15.32
C ASN A 267 -9.62 5.62 -15.67
N SER A 268 -10.96 5.61 -15.66
CA SER A 268 -11.81 6.75 -16.01
C SER A 268 -11.88 7.84 -14.94
N LEU A 269 -11.30 7.63 -13.75
CA LEU A 269 -11.35 8.61 -12.67
C LEU A 269 -10.52 9.85 -13.03
N GLU A 270 -11.11 11.03 -12.89
CA GLU A 270 -10.47 12.32 -13.13
C GLU A 270 -10.38 13.13 -11.84
N PHE A 271 -9.41 14.05 -11.79
CA PHE A 271 -9.20 14.84 -10.59
C PHE A 271 -10.45 15.66 -10.24
N GLU A 272 -10.90 15.53 -9.00
CA GLU A 272 -11.98 16.32 -8.43
C GLU A 272 -11.53 16.96 -7.13
N GLU A 273 -11.84 18.25 -6.95
CA GLU A 273 -11.56 18.94 -5.69
C GLU A 273 -12.64 18.60 -4.66
N ILE A 274 -12.39 17.53 -3.88
CA ILE A 274 -13.33 17.04 -2.88
C ILE A 274 -12.86 17.46 -1.48
N ARG A 275 -13.75 18.08 -0.71
CA ARG A 275 -13.51 18.42 0.71
C ARG A 275 -13.86 17.22 1.59
N ALA A 276 -13.00 16.93 2.57
CA ALA A 276 -13.32 15.97 3.61
C ALA A 276 -14.45 16.49 4.51
N PRO A 277 -15.32 15.61 5.05
CA PRO A 277 -16.53 15.99 5.79
C PRO A 277 -16.29 16.35 7.27
N TYR A 278 -15.04 16.57 7.66
CA TYR A 278 -14.60 16.98 9.00
C TYR A 278 -13.49 18.00 8.84
#